data_AF-A0A433BDT6-F1
#
_entry.id   AF-A0A433BDT6-F1
#
_cell.length_a   1.000
_cell.length_b   1.000
_cell.length_c   1.000
_cell.angle_alpha   90.00
_cell.angle_beta   90.00
_cell.angle_gamma   90.00
#
_symmetry.space_group_name_H-M   'P 1'
#
loop_
_entity.id
_entity.type
_entity.pdbx_description
1 polymer ?
#
loop_
_entity_poly.entity_id
_entity_poly.type
_entity_poly.pdbx_seq_one_letter_code
_entity_poly.pdbx_strand_id
1 'polypeptide(L)' 'MKVVVDLNRCQAYAQCIYAAPDHFALHGAEALVYDTAPDEAARAEIERAVQACPVRAITATSDVPALMPHKVGDR' A
#
# COMPACT_ATOMS: atom_id res chain seq x y z
N MET A 1 6.09 -10.37 -0.88
CA MET A 1 6.42 -9.03 -0.31
C MET A 1 5.29 -8.55 0.61
N LYS A 2 5.46 -7.49 1.42
CA LYS A 2 4.39 -6.91 2.25
C LYS A 2 4.03 -5.50 1.80
N VAL A 3 2.75 -5.24 1.56
CA VAL A 3 2.19 -3.94 1.19
C VAL A 3 1.33 -3.38 2.33
N VAL A 4 1.55 -2.10 2.65
CA VAL A 4 0.76 -1.37 3.65
C VAL A 4 0.30 -0.06 3.01
N VAL A 5 -1.00 0.21 3.10
CA VAL A 5 -1.57 1.50 2.70
C VAL A 5 -2.11 2.21 3.94
N ASP A 6 -1.65 3.43 4.16
CA ASP A 6 -2.27 4.34 5.13
C ASP A 6 -3.56 4.91 4.55
N LEU A 7 -4.69 4.27 4.89
CA LEU A 7 -6.01 4.66 4.41
C LEU A 7 -6.48 6.03 4.94
N ASN A 8 -5.89 6.55 6.02
CA ASN A 8 -6.19 7.91 6.50
C ASN A 8 -5.49 8.98 5.65
N ARG A 9 -4.37 8.62 4.99
CA ARG A 9 -3.66 9.51 4.06
C ARG A 9 -4.10 9.33 2.61
N CYS A 10 -4.72 8.20 2.29
CA CYS A 10 -5.27 7.94 0.97
C CYS A 10 -6.36 8.97 0.62
N GLN A 11 -6.27 9.57 -0.57
CA GLN A 11 -7.25 10.55 -1.08
C GLN A 11 -7.90 10.06 -2.38
N ALA A 12 -7.94 8.75 -2.60
CA ALA A 12 -8.63 8.11 -3.72
C ALA A 12 -8.27 8.61 -5.15
N TYR A 13 -7.05 9.10 -5.37
CA TYR A 13 -6.57 9.52 -6.70
C TYR A 13 -6.46 8.39 -7.75
N ALA A 14 -6.72 7.14 -7.36
CA ALA A 14 -6.72 5.95 -8.20
C ALA A 14 -5.42 5.61 -8.96
N GLN A 15 -4.31 6.34 -8.71
CA GLN A 15 -3.05 6.13 -9.42
C GLN A 15 -2.46 4.72 -9.21
N CYS A 16 -2.65 4.14 -8.02
CA CYS A 16 -2.21 2.78 -7.73
C CYS A 16 -2.96 1.72 -8.56
N ILE A 17 -4.24 1.94 -8.89
CA ILE A 17 -5.03 1.04 -9.73
C ILE A 17 -4.49 1.03 -11.15
N TYR A 18 -4.12 2.19 -11.70
CA TYR A 18 -3.51 2.24 -13.03
C TYR A 18 -2.13 1.57 -13.08
N ALA A 19 -1.36 1.66 -12.00
CA ALA A 19 -0.02 1.09 -11.93
C ALA A 19 0.00 -0.44 -11.72
N ALA A 20 -0.98 -0.96 -10.97
CA ALA A 20 -1.08 -2.35 -10.53
C ALA A 20 -2.57 -2.76 -10.37
N PRO A 21 -3.32 -2.89 -11.49
CA PRO A 21 -4.77 -3.08 -11.46
C PRO A 21 -5.21 -4.40 -10.80
N ASP A 22 -4.36 -5.42 -10.82
CA ASP A 22 -4.65 -6.72 -10.23
C ASP A 22 -4.50 -6.73 -8.70
N HIS A 23 -3.89 -5.68 -8.11
CA HIS A 23 -3.56 -5.61 -6.68
C HIS A 23 -4.23 -4.46 -5.94
N PHE A 24 -4.81 -3.50 -6.66
CA PHE A 24 -5.52 -2.36 -6.07
C PHE A 24 -6.85 -2.14 -6.77
N ALA A 25 -7.91 -1.89 -6.00
CA ALA A 25 -9.23 -1.56 -6.49
C ALA A 25 -9.88 -0.50 -5.59
N LEU A 26 -10.66 0.40 -6.18
CA LEU A 26 -11.54 1.30 -5.43
C LEU A 26 -12.95 0.73 -5.48
N HIS A 27 -13.57 0.64 -4.32
CA HIS A 27 -14.99 0.34 -4.17
C HIS A 27 -15.75 1.64 -3.90
N GLY A 28 -16.68 1.98 -4.78
CA GLY A 28 -17.36 3.28 -4.72
C GLY A 28 -16.39 4.44 -5.00
N ALA A 29 -16.62 5.57 -4.34
CA ALA A 29 -15.85 6.79 -4.60
C ALA A 29 -14.44 6.78 -3.97
N GLU A 30 -14.26 6.18 -2.78
CA GLU A 30 -13.04 6.40 -1.98
C GLU A 30 -12.49 5.15 -1.27
N ALA A 31 -13.24 4.05 -1.20
CA ALA A 31 -12.82 2.90 -0.39
C ALA A 31 -11.80 2.04 -1.15
N LEU A 32 -10.51 2.16 -0.81
CA LEU A 32 -9.45 1.36 -1.42
C LEU A 32 -9.39 -0.04 -0.80
N VAL A 33 -9.46 -1.05 -1.66
CA VAL A 33 -9.18 -2.46 -1.37
C VAL A 33 -7.87 -2.82 -2.07
N TYR A 34 -7.01 -3.57 -1.39
CA TYR A 34 -5.70 -3.92 -1.96
C TYR A 34 -5.19 -5.26 -1.41
N ASP A 35 -4.31 -5.89 -2.18
CA ASP A 35 -3.59 -7.08 -1.76
C ASP A 35 -2.44 -6.71 -0.82
N THR A 36 -2.48 -7.23 0.42
CA THR A 36 -1.47 -6.96 1.45
C THR A 36 -0.20 -7.79 1.29
N ALA A 37 -0.26 -8.90 0.55
CA ALA A 37 0.82 -9.87 0.42
C ALA A 37 0.95 -10.39 -1.01
N PRO A 38 1.18 -9.50 -2.01
CA PRO A 38 1.33 -9.92 -3.38
C PRO A 38 2.59 -10.78 -3.57
N ASP A 39 2.54 -11.63 -4.59
CA ASP A 39 3.66 -12.46 -5.01
C ASP A 39 4.82 -11.62 -5.53
N GLU A 40 6.04 -12.18 -5.47
CA GLU A 40 7.25 -11.49 -5.90
C GLU A 40 7.22 -11.11 -7.41
N ALA A 41 6.44 -11.84 -8.22
CA ALA A 41 6.23 -11.51 -9.62
C ALA A 41 5.60 -10.12 -9.82
N ALA A 42 4.78 -9.66 -8.87
CA ALA A 42 4.13 -8.36 -8.91
C ALA A 42 5.02 -7.21 -8.40
N ARG A 43 6.26 -7.49 -7.96
CA ARG A 43 7.12 -6.48 -7.32
C ARG A 43 7.23 -5.19 -8.13
N ALA A 44 7.47 -5.31 -9.44
CA ALA A 44 7.63 -4.15 -10.30
C ALA A 44 6.34 -3.31 -10.43
N GLU A 45 5.17 -3.95 -10.40
CA GLU A 45 3.87 -3.27 -10.40
C GLU A 45 3.62 -2.55 -9.08
N ILE A 46 3.88 -3.22 -7.96
CA ILE A 46 3.73 -2.65 -6.64
C ILE A 46 4.68 -1.46 -6.42
N GLU A 47 5.93 -1.56 -6.88
CA GLU A 47 6.90 -0.45 -6.82
C GLU A 47 6.41 0.75 -7.63
N ARG A 48 5.83 0.54 -8.82
CA ARG A 48 5.21 1.63 -9.58
C ARG A 48 4.03 2.23 -8.84
N ALA A 49 3.18 1.43 -8.20
CA ALA A 49 2.05 1.93 -7.41
C ALA A 49 2.52 2.79 -6.23
N VAL A 50 3.61 2.39 -5.55
CA VAL A 50 4.23 3.19 -4.48
C VAL A 50 4.67 4.56 -5.00
N GLN A 51 5.36 4.62 -6.15
CA GLN A 51 5.82 5.88 -6.75
C GLN A 51 4.68 6.74 -7.31
N ALA A 52 3.62 6.10 -7.81
CA ALA A 52 2.48 6.79 -8.40
C ALA A 52 1.59 7.49 -7.36
N CYS A 53 1.70 7.15 -6.07
CA CYS A 53 0.87 7.72 -5.01
C CYS A 53 1.28 9.16 -4.66
N PRO A 54 0.49 10.20 -5.02
CA PRO A 54 0.90 11.60 -4.84
C PRO A 54 1.08 12.00 -3.37
N VAL A 55 0.32 11.34 -2.49
CA VAL A 55 0.27 11.59 -1.05
C VAL A 55 1.18 10.62 -0.27
N ARG A 56 1.92 9.75 -0.96
CA ARG A 56 2.82 8.74 -0.37
C ARG A 56 2.17 7.91 0.74
N ALA A 57 0.99 7.36 0.45
CA ALA A 57 0.24 6.51 1.38
C ALA A 57 0.65 5.03 1.33
N ILE A 58 1.37 4.59 0.30
CA ILE A 58 1.70 3.17 0.06
C ILE A 58 3.15 2.90 0.45
N THR A 59 3.40 1.82 1.18
CA THR A 59 4.74 1.29 1.48
C THR A 59 4.79 -0.19 1.11
N ALA A 60 5.90 -0.62 0.51
CA ALA A 60 6.16 -2.02 0.20
C ALA A 60 7.53 -2.43 0.74
N THR A 61 7.62 -3.59 1.40
CA THR A 61 8.88 -4.16 1.86
C THR A 61 9.02 -5.60 1.37
N SER A 62 10.14 -5.91 0.75
CA SER A 62 10.54 -7.26 0.32
C SER A 62 11.24 -8.03 1.44
N ASP A 63 11.79 -7.32 2.43
CA ASP A 63 12.42 -7.90 3.61
C ASP A 63 11.55 -7.65 4.84
N VAL A 64 11.25 -8.68 5.62
CA VAL A 64 10.48 -8.54 6.86
C VAL A 64 11.45 -8.67 8.04
N PRO A 65 12.04 -7.58 8.56
CA PRO A 65 12.43 -7.60 9.96
C PRO A 65 11.12 -7.52 10.76
N ALA A 66 10.83 -8.61 11.46
CA ALA A 66 9.73 -8.66 12.40
C ALA A 66 9.85 -7.51 13.42
N LEU A 67 8.72 -6.83 13.66
CA LEU A 67 8.43 -5.95 14.79
C LEU A 67 9.20 -4.61 14.90
N MET A 68 8.41 -3.53 14.95
CA MET A 68 8.58 -2.50 15.98
C MET A 68 7.26 -2.46 16.76
N PRO A 69 7.19 -2.94 18.01
CA PRO A 69 5.99 -2.76 18.82
C PRO A 69 5.81 -1.26 19.08
N HIS A 70 4.61 -0.76 18.81
CA HIS A 70 4.17 0.55 19.27
C HIS A 70 4.49 0.68 20.77
N LYS A 71 5.41 1.57 21.11
CA LYS A 71 5.55 2.05 22.50
C LYS A 71 4.33 2.93 22.76
N VAL A 72 3.26 2.34 23.29
CA VAL A 72 2.19 3.13 23.91
C VAL A 72 2.83 3.81 25.11
N GLY A 73 2.89 5.13 25.08
CA GLY A 73 3.62 5.91 26.08
C GLY A 73 2.98 5.78 27.45
N ASP A 74 3.81 5.48 28.44
CA ASP A 74 3.47 5.57 29.86
C ASP A 74 3.13 7.03 30.21
N ARG A 75 1.85 7.29 30.50
CA ARG A 75 1.38 8.43 31.28
C ARG A 75 0.40 7.91 32.32
#